data_AF-A0A382NIN6-F1
#
_entry.id   AF-A0A382NIN6-F1
#
_cell.length_a   1.000
_cell.length_b   1.000
_cell.length_c   1.000
_cell.angle_alpha   90.00
_cell.angle_beta   90.00
_cell.angle_gamma   90.00
#
_symmetry.space_group_name_H-M   'P 1'
#
loop_
_entity.id
_entity.type
_entity.pdbx_description
1 polymer ?
#
loop_
_entity_poly.entity_id
_entity_poly.type
_entity_poly.pdbx_seq_one_letter_code
_entity_poly.pdbx_strand_id
1 'polypeptide(L)'
;VSYIHTGGRVGSMVELNCETDFVARTDDFGILGRNIAMQVAAMNPSYLDRASIPEDVEDIKDEELLIEQEYIRDSTMKITDLVKESIGKLGENIRIRRFSRFELGD
;
A
#
# COMPACT_ATOMS: atom_id res chain seq x y z
N VAL A 1 9.12 3.11 -1.80
CA VAL A 1 8.71 3.43 -3.19
C VAL A 1 7.82 4.65 -3.18
N SER A 2 8.04 5.62 -4.07
CA SER A 2 7.20 6.82 -4.20
C SER A 2 6.39 6.79 -5.48
N TYR A 3 5.19 7.38 -5.45
CA TYR A 3 4.35 7.63 -6.62
C TYR A 3 3.88 9.09 -6.61
N ILE A 4 4.01 9.76 -7.75
CA ILE A 4 3.51 11.13 -7.95
C ILE A 4 2.44 11.04 -9.04
N HIS A 5 1.23 11.46 -8.72
CA HIS A 5 0.13 11.46 -9.67
C HIS A 5 0.37 12.50 -10.77
N THR A 6 -0.22 12.28 -11.94
CA THR A 6 -0.18 13.23 -13.05
C THR A 6 -0.66 14.61 -12.59
N GLY A 7 0.11 15.65 -12.90
CA GLY A 7 -0.16 17.02 -12.44
C GLY A 7 0.47 17.39 -11.09
N GLY A 8 1.14 16.44 -10.41
CA GLY A 8 2.00 16.74 -9.25
C GLY A 8 1.28 17.19 -7.98
N ARG A 9 -0.05 17.14 -7.95
CA ARG A 9 -0.87 17.58 -6.81
C ARG A 9 -0.98 16.54 -5.70
N VAL A 10 -0.88 15.26 -6.03
CA VAL A 10 -0.95 14.15 -5.08
C VAL A 10 0.33 13.33 -5.19
N GLY A 11 0.97 13.08 -4.04
CA GLY A 11 2.11 12.22 -3.91
C GLY A 11 1.93 11.22 -2.78
N SER A 12 2.46 10.02 -2.95
CA SER A 12 2.48 9.00 -1.91
C SER A 12 3.85 8.34 -1.82
N MET A 13 4.15 7.86 -0.62
CA MET A 13 5.36 7.08 -0.34
C MET A 13 4.98 5.87 0.49
N VAL A 14 5.52 4.71 0.13
CA VAL A 14 5.29 3.44 0.82
C VAL A 14 6.64 2.83 1.19
N GLU A 15 6.78 2.42 2.44
CA GLU A 15 7.87 1.56 2.87
C GLU A 15 7.41 0.10 2.79
N LEU A 16 8.07 -0.68 1.93
CA LEU A 16 7.80 -2.08 1.72
C LEU A 16 9.06 -2.87 2.10
N ASN A 17 8.89 -3.81 3.02
CA ASN A 17 9.98 -4.64 3.53
C ASN A 17 9.88 -6.04 2.96
N CYS A 18 11.04 -6.64 2.74
CA CYS A 18 11.26 -8.03 2.38
C CYS A 18 12.47 -8.54 3.18
N GLU A 19 12.79 -9.84 3.14
CA GLU A 19 13.83 -10.42 4.01
C GLU A 19 15.24 -10.25 3.41
N THR A 20 15.37 -10.26 2.08
CA THR A 20 16.66 -10.23 1.38
C THR A 20 16.76 -9.09 0.37
N ASP A 21 18.00 -8.65 0.11
CA ASP A 21 18.31 -7.66 -0.90
C ASP A 21 18.14 -8.20 -2.34
N PHE A 22 18.18 -9.52 -2.51
CA PHE A 22 17.85 -10.18 -3.77
C PHE A 22 16.43 -9.89 -4.21
N VAL A 23 15.43 -10.12 -3.34
CA VAL A 23 14.01 -9.84 -3.65
C VAL A 23 13.77 -8.35 -3.81
N ALA A 24 14.39 -7.51 -2.96
CA ALA A 24 14.25 -6.04 -3.02
C ALA A 24 14.63 -5.43 -4.38
N ARG A 25 15.48 -6.13 -5.16
CA ARG A 25 15.98 -5.70 -6.47
C ARG A 25 15.23 -6.30 -7.65
N THR A 26 14.22 -7.15 -7.40
CA THR A 26 13.40 -7.74 -8.47
C THR A 26 12.38 -6.75 -9.03
N ASP A 27 12.07 -6.90 -10.32
CA ASP A 27 11.03 -6.09 -10.97
C ASP A 27 9.66 -6.30 -10.31
N ASP A 28 9.34 -7.54 -9.93
CA ASP A 28 8.08 -7.90 -9.28
C ASP A 28 7.90 -7.17 -7.94
N PHE A 29 8.93 -7.11 -7.10
CA PHE A 29 8.88 -6.36 -5.84
C PHE A 29 8.73 -4.85 -6.09
N GLY A 30 9.45 -4.32 -7.07
CA GLY A 30 9.33 -2.92 -7.50
C GLY A 30 7.92 -2.57 -8.01
N ILE A 31 7.32 -3.46 -8.81
CA ILE A 31 5.97 -3.33 -9.35
C ILE A 31 4.95 -3.35 -8.21
N LEU A 32 5.06 -4.29 -7.26
CA LEU A 32 4.21 -4.33 -6.07
C LEU A 32 4.25 -3.01 -5.31
N GLY A 33 5.46 -2.53 -4.97
CA GLY A 33 5.62 -1.27 -4.25
C GLY A 33 5.05 -0.06 -5.00
N ARG A 34 5.18 -0.02 -6.33
CA ARG A 34 4.60 1.05 -7.16
C ARG A 34 3.07 0.97 -7.21
N ASN A 35 2.51 -0.23 -7.30
CA ASN A 35 1.06 -0.44 -7.31
C ASN A 35 0.43 -0.02 -5.98
N ILE A 36 1.04 -0.39 -4.85
CA ILE A 36 0.58 0.03 -3.52
C ILE A 36 0.73 1.55 -3.35
N ALA A 37 1.82 2.16 -3.83
CA ALA A 37 1.95 3.62 -3.76
C ALA A 37 0.84 4.33 -4.55
N MET A 38 0.52 3.86 -5.75
CA MET A 38 -0.58 4.38 -6.55
C MET A 38 -1.95 4.15 -5.89
N GLN A 39 -2.17 3.00 -5.26
CA GLN A 39 -3.35 2.72 -4.43
C GLN A 39 -3.50 3.78 -3.34
N VAL A 40 -2.45 4.02 -2.56
CA VAL A 40 -2.45 5.02 -1.47
C VAL A 40 -2.78 6.41 -2.02
N ALA A 41 -2.21 6.80 -3.16
CA ALA A 41 -2.49 8.09 -3.77
C ALA A 41 -3.96 8.24 -4.19
N ALA A 42 -4.54 7.18 -4.77
CA ALA A 42 -5.90 7.19 -5.31
C ALA A 42 -6.99 7.04 -4.26
N MET A 43 -6.79 6.17 -3.27
CA MET A 43 -7.84 5.74 -2.34
C MET A 43 -7.75 6.40 -0.96
N ASN A 44 -6.70 7.19 -0.69
CA ASN A 44 -6.54 7.97 0.54
C ASN A 44 -6.83 7.17 1.84
N PRO A 45 -6.21 5.99 2.06
CA PRO A 45 -6.38 5.27 3.32
C PRO A 45 -5.84 6.09 4.49
N SER A 46 -6.56 6.07 5.61
CA SER A 46 -6.15 6.71 6.86
C SER A 46 -5.15 5.86 7.64
N TYR A 47 -5.33 4.53 7.60
CA TYR A 47 -4.55 3.58 8.39
C TYR A 47 -4.07 2.40 7.54
N LEU A 48 -3.06 1.67 8.03
CA LEU A 48 -2.58 0.47 7.36
C LEU A 48 -3.56 -0.69 7.57
N ASP A 49 -3.84 -0.96 8.83
CA ASP A 49 -4.65 -2.07 9.32
C ASP A 49 -5.34 -1.67 10.63
N ARG A 50 -6.20 -2.56 11.16
CA ARG A 50 -6.91 -2.32 12.43
C ARG A 50 -5.97 -2.14 13.63
N ALA A 51 -4.77 -2.73 13.60
CA ALA A 51 -3.80 -2.60 14.69
C ALA A 51 -3.07 -1.25 14.69
N SER A 52 -3.16 -0.50 13.58
CA SER A 52 -2.60 0.85 13.47
C SER A 52 -3.57 1.97 13.85
N ILE A 53 -4.80 1.64 14.23
CA ILE A 53 -5.83 2.60 14.67
C ILE A 53 -5.53 3.03 16.12
N PRO A 54 -5.46 4.34 16.43
CA PRO A 54 -5.40 4.83 17.80
C PRO A 54 -6.62 4.43 18.64
N GLU A 55 -6.45 4.19 19.94
CA GLU A 55 -7.53 3.71 20.83
C GLU A 55 -8.71 4.69 20.95
N ASP A 56 -8.48 5.97 20.70
CA ASP A 56 -9.47 7.05 20.77
C ASP A 56 -10.25 7.27 19.48
N VAL A 57 -9.98 6.48 18.44
CA VAL A 57 -10.66 6.57 17.14
C VAL A 57 -11.64 5.41 16.99
N GLU A 58 -12.92 5.76 16.87
CA GLU A 58 -14.03 4.83 16.66
C GLU A 58 -14.59 4.94 15.21
N ASP A 59 -15.49 4.03 14.83
CA ASP A 59 -16.24 4.07 13.57
C ASP A 59 -15.41 4.04 12.26
N ILE A 60 -14.25 3.39 12.28
CA ILE A 60 -13.42 3.20 11.09
C ILE A 60 -14.07 2.22 10.10
N LYS A 61 -14.16 2.65 8.84
CA LYS A 61 -14.63 1.81 7.74
C LYS A 61 -13.48 1.01 7.14
N ASP A 62 -13.78 -0.14 6.57
CA ASP A 62 -12.79 -0.97 5.88
C ASP A 62 -12.09 -0.20 4.73
N GLU A 63 -12.79 0.73 4.06
CA GLU A 63 -12.22 1.60 3.02
C GLU A 63 -11.11 2.54 3.53
N GLU A 64 -11.05 2.82 4.83
CA GLU A 64 -9.98 3.64 5.43
C GLU A 64 -8.73 2.84 5.78
N LEU A 65 -8.80 1.51 5.68
CA LEU A 65 -7.70 0.60 5.97
C LEU A 65 -7.07 0.12 4.66
N LEU A 66 -5.81 0.47 4.41
CA LEU A 66 -5.13 0.13 3.16
C LEU A 66 -5.22 -1.36 2.82
N ILE A 67 -5.07 -2.27 3.80
CA ILE A 67 -5.10 -3.71 3.54
C ILE A 67 -6.50 -4.26 3.19
N GLU A 68 -7.56 -3.56 3.60
CA GLU A 68 -8.95 -3.97 3.36
C GLU A 68 -9.55 -3.38 2.08
N GLN A 69 -8.91 -2.34 1.53
CA GLN A 69 -9.34 -1.72 0.27
C GLN A 69 -9.28 -2.71 -0.90
N GLU A 70 -10.29 -2.59 -1.78
CA GLU A 70 -10.24 -3.17 -3.12
C GLU A 70 -9.07 -2.58 -3.91
N TYR A 71 -8.39 -3.43 -4.68
CA TYR A 71 -7.27 -3.01 -5.48
C TYR A 71 -7.76 -2.24 -6.72
N ILE A 72 -7.31 -0.99 -6.91
CA ILE A 72 -7.79 -0.11 -8.00
C ILE A 72 -7.57 -0.66 -9.42
N ARG A 73 -6.70 -1.66 -9.60
CA ARG A 73 -6.46 -2.29 -10.91
C ARG A 73 -7.22 -3.61 -11.10
N ASP A 74 -7.72 -4.19 -10.02
CA ASP A 74 -8.49 -5.41 -10.01
C ASP A 74 -9.41 -5.42 -8.79
N SER A 75 -10.65 -4.99 -8.97
CA SER A 75 -11.64 -4.91 -7.88
C SER A 75 -12.12 -6.27 -7.39
N THR A 76 -11.64 -7.37 -7.98
CA THR A 76 -11.96 -8.73 -7.50
C THR A 76 -11.12 -9.14 -6.29
N MET A 77 -10.09 -8.36 -5.94
CA MET A 77 -9.19 -8.66 -4.83
C MET A 77 -8.90 -7.43 -3.97
N LYS A 78 -8.50 -7.69 -2.72
CA LYS A 78 -8.03 -6.66 -1.80
C LYS A 78 -6.52 -6.48 -1.90
N ILE A 79 -6.00 -5.39 -1.32
CA ILE A 79 -4.55 -5.18 -1.18
C ILE A 79 -3.87 -6.30 -0.39
N THR A 80 -4.54 -6.87 0.63
CA THR A 80 -4.00 -8.01 1.36
C THR A 80 -3.76 -9.23 0.45
N ASP A 81 -4.62 -9.45 -0.54
CA ASP A 81 -4.52 -10.58 -1.46
C ASP A 81 -3.38 -10.36 -2.46
N LEU A 82 -3.26 -9.15 -3.02
CA LEU A 82 -2.14 -8.75 -3.87
C LEU A 82 -0.78 -8.98 -3.18
N VAL A 83 -0.67 -8.64 -1.89
CA VAL A 83 0.54 -8.88 -1.10
C VAL A 83 0.79 -10.38 -0.91
N LYS A 84 -0.24 -11.15 -0.56
CA LYS A 84 -0.12 -12.62 -0.40
C LYS A 84 0.28 -13.32 -1.69
N GLU A 85 -0.28 -12.93 -2.83
CA GLU A 85 0.12 -13.46 -4.13
C GLU A 85 1.59 -13.16 -4.42
N SER A 86 2.05 -11.95 -4.10
CA SER A 86 3.45 -11.57 -4.27
C SER A 86 4.38 -12.36 -3.35
N ILE A 87 3.96 -12.62 -2.10
CA ILE A 87 4.68 -13.52 -1.17
C ILE A 87 4.80 -14.93 -1.77
N GLY A 88 3.71 -15.48 -2.29
CA GLY A 88 3.71 -16.80 -2.92
C GLY A 88 4.60 -16.85 -4.17
N LYS A 89 4.63 -15.78 -4.97
CA LYS A 89 5.45 -15.67 -6.17
C LYS A 89 6.94 -15.53 -5.87
N LEU A 90 7.28 -14.71 -4.87
CA LEU A 90 8.67 -14.36 -4.55
C LEU A 90 9.30 -15.32 -3.52
N GLY A 91 8.48 -16.10 -2.81
CA GLY A 91 8.94 -17.09 -1.83
C GLY A 91 9.49 -16.48 -0.54
N GLU A 92 9.12 -15.25 -0.22
CA GLU A 92 9.65 -14.48 0.90
C GLU A 92 8.54 -13.66 1.56
N ASN A 93 8.63 -13.42 2.87
CA ASN A 93 7.68 -12.57 3.56
C ASN A 93 7.81 -11.11 3.11
N ILE A 94 6.69 -10.49 2.79
CA ILE A 94 6.60 -9.09 2.34
C ILE A 94 5.62 -8.35 3.24
N ARG A 95 6.03 -7.19 3.73
CA ARG A 95 5.21 -6.38 4.62
C ARG A 95 5.21 -4.91 4.22
N ILE A 96 4.01 -4.33 4.13
CA ILE A 96 3.84 -2.88 4.11
C ILE A 96 4.14 -2.36 5.52
N ARG A 97 5.20 -1.58 5.69
CA ARG A 97 5.63 -1.11 7.02
C ARG A 97 4.91 0.16 7.44
N ARG A 98 4.75 1.09 6.50
CA ARG A 98 4.07 2.39 6.63
C ARG A 98 3.86 3.01 5.26
N PHE A 99 2.98 4.00 5.20
CA PHE A 99 2.83 4.86 4.04
C PHE A 99 2.62 6.31 4.47
N SER A 100 2.74 7.21 3.51
CA SER A 100 2.35 8.61 3.65
C SER A 100 1.74 9.08 2.34
N ARG A 101 0.73 9.95 2.43
CA ARG A 101 0.10 10.60 1.29
C ARG A 101 0.09 12.10 1.55
N PHE A 102 0.37 12.87 0.52
CA PHE A 102 0.34 14.32 0.54
C PHE A 102 -0.50 14.79 -0.65
N GLU A 103 -1.38 15.75 -0.39
CA GLU A 103 -2.21 16.40 -1.40
C GLU A 103 -2.10 17.91 -1.24
N LEU A 104 -1.95 18.61 -2.36
CA LEU A 104 -1.84 20.07 -2.36
C LEU A 104 -3.18 20.71 -2.00
N GLY A 105 -3.24 21.34 -0.83
CA GLY A 105 -4.41 22.07 -0.34
C GLY A 105 -5.25 21.33 0.69
N ASP A 106 -4.85 20.13 1.09
CA ASP A 106 -5.33 19.42 2.29
C ASP A 106 -4.53 19.80 3.54
#